data_AF-A0A3N5LRP3-F1
#
_entry.id   AF-A0A3N5LRP3-F1
#
_cell.length_a   1.000
_cell.length_b   1.000
_cell.length_c   1.000
_cell.angle_alpha   90.00
_cell.angle_beta   90.00
_cell.angle_gamma   90.00
#
_symmetry.space_group_name_H-M   'P 1'
#
loop_
_entity.id
_entity.type
_entity.pdbx_description
1 polymer ?
#
loop_
_entity_poly.entity_id
_entity_poly.type
_entity_poly.pdbx_seq_one_letter_code
_entity_poly.pdbx_strand_id
1 'polypeptide(L)'
;RDHGGVIFIDLRDSTGLIQVVLNPEEAPAAEEVLRALRVEFCVTVTGMVRERPPGTVNEDLPTGAVEVAATGLLVLSPADPLPFQLDDRIEVSEEKRLQYRYLDLRRPRMAANLRSRSRAIRVMRQTMEEHGFLEVETPTLVASTPEGARDVLVPSRLRQGKFYALPQSPQLFKQLLMISGVDRYYQVARCYRDEDFRSDRQIEFSQLDFEGAFWDQEDVLAILEEVAVRVSRELRGVELERPLPRMTWHDAMDRYGTDKPDLRFGMEIVDLGPVVAGSEFAVFSGAIAAGGAVRGINAGRLEMARSGFDKLTDRAKDLGAKGLVWMVVETDGSLRSPVAKFLTAGEPGAIRDALHGEEGDTLLLVADRPAVVRRVLGQLRIELGQPEGHEELRFLFVVDFPVFERDAEGRLAALHHPFTAPADVQQMEEDPDTAVSRAYDLVLNGSELGSGSVRIHDPVVQAKVFQILGIGEEEAQSRFGWFLEALRYGTPPHAGFAIGIDRMVSILLHEPNIREVMPFPKTQTGADPLTGSPSRVTDEQLAELGIDVRPEIMERWAEEGAAD
;
A
#
# COMPACT_ATOMS: atom_id res chain seq x y z
N ARG A 1 -22.54 -35.48 3.13
CA ARG A 1 -22.27 -36.62 4.05
C ARG A 1 -23.39 -37.63 3.85
N ASP A 2 -23.08 -38.89 3.53
CA ASP A 2 -24.07 -39.93 3.22
C ASP A 2 -24.01 -41.02 4.30
N HIS A 3 -25.14 -41.29 4.95
CA HIS A 3 -25.28 -42.30 6.01
C HIS A 3 -26.17 -43.48 5.59
N GLY A 4 -26.35 -43.72 4.29
CA GLY A 4 -27.03 -44.90 3.74
C GLY A 4 -28.56 -44.85 3.76
N GLY A 5 -29.17 -44.09 4.68
CA GLY A 5 -30.61 -43.82 4.71
C GLY A 5 -30.98 -42.33 4.78
N VAL A 6 -30.01 -41.45 5.06
CA VAL A 6 -30.18 -40.00 5.15
C VAL A 6 -28.95 -39.32 4.57
N ILE A 7 -29.17 -38.30 3.75
CA ILE A 7 -28.11 -37.49 3.14
C ILE A 7 -28.12 -36.11 3.78
N PHE A 8 -26.94 -35.66 4.21
CA PHE A 8 -26.71 -34.32 4.71
C PHE A 8 -25.91 -33.51 3.69
N ILE A 9 -26.41 -32.33 3.36
CA ILE A 9 -25.78 -31.38 2.44
C ILE A 9 -25.55 -30.08 3.22
N ASP A 10 -24.32 -29.59 3.21
CA ASP A 10 -24.03 -28.25 3.70
C ASP A 10 -24.19 -27.29 2.52
N LEU A 11 -25.34 -26.62 2.44
CA LEU A 11 -25.69 -25.71 1.35
C LEU A 11 -25.09 -24.34 1.63
N ARG A 12 -24.26 -23.84 0.72
CA ARG A 12 -23.60 -22.53 0.84
C ARG A 12 -24.24 -21.50 -0.09
N ASP A 13 -24.43 -20.31 0.42
CA ASP A 13 -24.73 -19.12 -0.38
C ASP A 13 -23.94 -17.89 0.13
N SER A 14 -24.36 -16.69 -0.26
CA SER A 14 -23.73 -15.46 0.21
C SER A 14 -23.98 -15.21 1.71
N THR A 15 -25.01 -15.74 2.33
CA THR A 15 -25.30 -15.47 3.75
C THR A 15 -24.60 -16.43 4.70
N GLY A 16 -24.24 -17.63 4.22
CA GLY A 16 -23.47 -18.59 4.99
C GLY A 16 -23.71 -20.02 4.55
N LEU A 17 -23.66 -20.94 5.51
CA LEU A 17 -23.95 -22.36 5.34
C LEU A 17 -25.24 -22.70 6.09
N ILE A 18 -26.04 -23.60 5.53
CA ILE A 18 -27.16 -24.23 6.22
C ILE A 18 -27.15 -25.75 5.97
N GLN A 19 -27.44 -26.53 7.02
CA GLN A 19 -27.60 -27.97 6.86
C GLN A 19 -28.94 -28.28 6.20
N VAL A 20 -28.89 -29.05 5.13
CA VAL A 20 -30.04 -29.66 4.47
C VAL A 20 -30.02 -31.16 4.77
N VAL A 21 -31.14 -31.68 5.22
CA VAL A 21 -31.36 -33.11 5.46
C VAL A 21 -32.32 -33.63 4.41
N LEU A 22 -31.89 -34.66 3.69
CA LEU A 22 -32.69 -35.31 2.68
C LEU A 22 -32.94 -36.76 3.09
N ASN A 23 -34.21 -37.05 3.39
CA ASN A 23 -34.71 -38.40 3.61
C ASN A 23 -35.39 -38.88 2.32
N PRO A 24 -34.86 -39.92 1.64
CA PRO A 24 -35.44 -40.43 0.40
C PRO A 24 -36.91 -40.87 0.50
N GLU A 25 -37.39 -41.21 1.71
CA GLU A 25 -38.80 -41.56 1.94
C GLU A 25 -39.74 -40.33 1.94
N GLU A 26 -39.25 -39.17 2.39
CA GLU A 26 -40.02 -37.93 2.51
C GLU A 26 -39.86 -37.02 1.29
N ALA A 27 -38.73 -37.13 0.60
CA ALA A 27 -38.39 -36.38 -0.58
C ALA A 27 -37.85 -37.31 -1.66
N PRO A 28 -38.72 -37.87 -2.51
CA PRO A 28 -38.30 -38.68 -3.64
C PRO A 28 -37.59 -37.78 -4.67
N ALA A 29 -36.32 -37.47 -4.42
CA ALA A 29 -35.38 -37.10 -5.47
C ALA A 29 -35.01 -38.39 -6.23
N ALA A 30 -34.78 -38.29 -7.54
CA ALA A 30 -34.33 -39.46 -8.30
C ALA A 30 -33.05 -40.02 -7.64
N GLU A 31 -33.03 -41.32 -7.37
CA GLU A 31 -31.89 -42.01 -6.72
C GLU A 31 -30.56 -41.72 -7.46
N GLU A 32 -30.64 -41.52 -8.77
CA GLU A 32 -29.54 -41.08 -9.64
C GLU A 32 -28.99 -39.69 -9.28
N VAL A 33 -29.86 -38.72 -8.99
CA VAL A 33 -29.47 -37.36 -8.58
C VAL A 33 -28.71 -37.41 -7.25
N LEU A 34 -29.20 -38.19 -6.29
CA LEU A 34 -28.58 -38.35 -4.98
C LEU A 34 -27.20 -38.98 -5.07
N ARG A 35 -27.04 -40.02 -5.92
CA ARG A 35 -25.75 -40.66 -6.19
C ARG A 35 -24.78 -39.76 -6.98
N ALA A 36 -25.29 -38.80 -7.74
CA ALA A 36 -24.49 -37.92 -8.59
C ALA A 36 -24.05 -36.62 -7.89
N LEU A 37 -24.67 -36.22 -6.78
CA LEU A 37 -24.29 -35.01 -6.05
C LEU A 37 -22.81 -35.02 -5.67
N ARG A 38 -22.09 -33.97 -6.06
CA ARG A 38 -20.71 -33.71 -5.64
C ARG A 38 -20.59 -32.33 -5.04
N VAL A 39 -19.42 -32.08 -4.45
CA VAL A 39 -19.02 -30.78 -3.89
C VAL A 39 -19.13 -29.70 -4.98
N GLU A 40 -19.59 -28.51 -4.60
CA GLU A 40 -19.81 -27.33 -5.47
C GLU A 40 -20.87 -27.44 -6.57
N PHE A 41 -21.73 -28.48 -6.54
CA PHE A 41 -22.93 -28.48 -7.40
C PHE A 41 -23.83 -27.30 -7.06
N CYS A 42 -24.31 -26.59 -8.08
CA CYS A 42 -25.32 -25.56 -7.92
C CYS A 42 -26.70 -26.24 -7.87
N VAL A 43 -27.41 -26.07 -6.75
CA VAL A 43 -28.68 -26.74 -6.49
C VAL A 43 -29.74 -25.76 -6.01
N THR A 44 -31.00 -26.10 -6.22
CA THR A 44 -32.13 -25.52 -5.49
C THR A 44 -32.69 -26.56 -4.55
N VAL A 45 -33.00 -26.15 -3.32
CA VAL A 45 -33.62 -26.99 -2.31
C VAL A 45 -34.94 -26.34 -1.88
N THR A 46 -36.01 -27.13 -1.82
CA THR A 46 -37.28 -26.76 -1.19
C THR A 46 -37.49 -27.68 0.00
N GLY A 47 -37.92 -27.15 1.13
CA GLY A 47 -38.12 -27.94 2.34
C GLY A 47 -38.66 -27.13 3.51
N MET A 48 -38.87 -27.80 4.64
CA MET A 48 -39.31 -27.19 5.88
C MET A 48 -38.12 -26.92 6.80
N VAL A 49 -38.04 -25.71 7.37
CA VAL A 49 -37.07 -25.41 8.42
C VAL A 49 -37.55 -26.03 9.74
N ARG A 50 -36.69 -26.78 10.41
CA ARG A 50 -36.97 -27.36 11.73
C ARG A 50 -35.77 -27.27 12.66
N GLU A 51 -36.03 -27.39 13.95
CA GLU A 51 -34.96 -27.54 14.95
C GLU A 51 -34.21 -28.86 14.71
N ARG A 52 -32.89 -28.82 14.92
CA ARG A 52 -32.07 -30.03 14.84
C ARG A 52 -32.34 -30.93 16.06
N PRO A 53 -32.26 -32.25 15.92
CA PRO A 53 -32.44 -33.17 17.04
C PRO A 53 -31.53 -32.84 18.23
N PRO A 54 -31.97 -33.07 19.48
CA PRO A 54 -31.14 -32.85 20.67
C PRO A 54 -29.77 -33.53 20.55
N GLY A 55 -28.70 -32.81 20.88
CA GLY A 55 -27.31 -33.29 20.77
C GLY A 55 -26.69 -33.19 19.38
N THR A 56 -27.40 -32.62 18.39
CA THR A 56 -26.86 -32.42 17.03
C THR A 56 -26.66 -30.95 16.65
N VAL A 57 -26.95 -30.01 17.55
CA VAL A 57 -26.71 -28.57 17.37
C VAL A 57 -25.22 -28.32 17.08
N ASN A 58 -24.93 -27.47 16.10
CA ASN A 58 -23.56 -27.07 15.77
C ASN A 58 -23.36 -25.62 16.21
N GLU A 59 -22.60 -25.40 17.27
CA GLU A 59 -22.38 -24.05 17.83
C GLU A 59 -21.47 -23.18 16.93
N ASP A 60 -20.71 -23.80 16.02
CA ASP A 60 -19.81 -23.10 15.10
C ASP A 60 -20.54 -22.45 13.90
N LEU A 61 -21.84 -22.74 13.72
CA LEU A 61 -22.63 -22.21 12.62
C LEU A 61 -23.74 -21.29 13.13
N PRO A 62 -23.93 -20.08 12.56
CA PRO A 62 -25.05 -19.22 12.89
C PRO A 62 -26.42 -19.90 12.70
N THR A 63 -26.53 -20.82 11.74
CA THR A 63 -27.74 -21.62 11.50
C THR A 63 -27.72 -22.97 12.21
N GLY A 64 -26.75 -23.23 13.08
CA GLY A 64 -26.45 -24.58 13.55
C GLY A 64 -27.45 -25.19 14.52
N ALA A 65 -28.43 -24.40 15.00
CA ALA A 65 -29.59 -24.86 15.76
C ALA A 65 -30.74 -25.40 14.88
N VAL A 66 -30.74 -25.09 13.58
CA VAL A 66 -31.82 -25.45 12.64
C VAL A 66 -31.27 -26.20 11.42
N GLU A 67 -32.15 -26.91 10.74
CA GLU A 67 -31.88 -27.57 9.46
C GLU A 67 -33.08 -27.47 8.52
N VAL A 68 -32.84 -27.65 7.22
CA VAL A 68 -33.89 -27.76 6.22
C VAL A 68 -34.17 -29.25 5.97
N ALA A 69 -35.33 -29.73 6.37
CA ALA A 69 -35.85 -31.01 5.93
C ALA A 69 -36.32 -30.86 4.48
N ALA A 70 -35.48 -31.27 3.53
CA ALA A 70 -35.74 -31.13 2.10
C ALA A 70 -36.96 -31.97 1.71
N THR A 71 -37.87 -31.36 0.96
CA THR A 71 -39.00 -32.01 0.26
C THR A 71 -38.76 -32.08 -1.26
N GLY A 72 -37.77 -31.33 -1.76
CA GLY A 72 -37.35 -31.35 -3.16
C GLY A 72 -35.93 -30.81 -3.33
N LEU A 73 -35.18 -31.42 -4.25
CA LEU A 73 -33.86 -30.99 -4.66
C LEU A 73 -33.74 -31.04 -6.18
N LEU A 74 -33.26 -29.95 -6.76
CA LEU A 74 -32.97 -29.85 -8.19
C LEU A 74 -31.51 -29.45 -8.38
N VAL A 75 -30.77 -30.21 -9.17
CA VAL A 75 -29.43 -29.78 -9.63
C VAL A 75 -29.63 -28.81 -10.78
N LEU A 76 -29.23 -27.55 -10.55
CA LEU A 76 -29.26 -26.50 -11.57
C LEU A 76 -28.06 -26.62 -12.51
N SER A 77 -26.89 -26.88 -11.94
CA SER A 77 -25.65 -27.11 -12.69
C SER A 77 -24.75 -28.07 -11.92
N PRO A 78 -24.28 -29.17 -12.55
CA PRO A 78 -23.21 -29.98 -11.98
C PRO A 78 -21.88 -29.22 -11.99
N ALA A 79 -20.92 -29.72 -11.22
CA ALA A 79 -19.55 -29.23 -11.17
C ALA A 79 -18.55 -30.37 -11.42
N ASP A 80 -17.48 -30.08 -12.15
CA ASP A 80 -16.36 -31.00 -12.33
C ASP A 80 -15.53 -31.15 -11.03
N PRO A 81 -14.66 -32.17 -10.94
CA PRO A 81 -13.71 -32.27 -9.83
C PRO A 81 -12.91 -30.97 -9.65
N LEU A 82 -12.89 -30.45 -8.43
CA LEU A 82 -12.26 -29.16 -8.16
C LEU A 82 -10.74 -29.23 -8.26
N PRO A 83 -10.09 -28.16 -8.77
CA PRO A 83 -8.63 -28.05 -8.82
C PRO A 83 -8.00 -27.93 -7.43
N PHE A 84 -8.76 -27.49 -6.42
CA PHE A 84 -8.39 -27.45 -5.01
C PHE A 84 -9.66 -27.38 -4.13
N GLN A 85 -9.52 -27.71 -2.85
CA GLN A 85 -10.62 -27.64 -1.88
C GLN A 85 -10.90 -26.20 -1.45
N LEU A 86 -12.18 -25.84 -1.27
CA LEU A 86 -12.59 -24.49 -0.89
C LEU A 86 -12.66 -24.32 0.64
N ASP A 87 -11.57 -24.67 1.32
CA ASP A 87 -11.41 -24.55 2.78
C ASP A 87 -10.22 -23.64 3.09
N ASP A 88 -10.40 -22.69 4.00
CA ASP A 88 -9.36 -21.74 4.39
C ASP A 88 -8.21 -22.35 5.18
N ARG A 89 -8.38 -23.56 5.70
CA ARG A 89 -7.34 -24.32 6.43
C ARG A 89 -6.36 -25.03 5.50
N ILE A 90 -6.69 -25.13 4.21
CA ILE A 90 -5.87 -25.82 3.23
C ILE A 90 -5.00 -24.79 2.52
N GLU A 91 -3.69 -24.98 2.62
CA GLU A 91 -2.73 -24.14 1.91
C GLU A 91 -2.74 -24.50 0.42
N VAL A 92 -3.00 -23.50 -0.42
CA VAL A 92 -3.03 -23.61 -1.88
C VAL A 92 -2.12 -22.51 -2.41
N SER A 93 -1.26 -22.84 -3.37
CA SER A 93 -0.35 -21.86 -3.95
C SER A 93 -1.10 -20.67 -4.55
N GLU A 94 -0.55 -19.47 -4.39
CA GLU A 94 -1.14 -18.22 -4.92
C GLU A 94 -1.41 -18.34 -6.43
N GLU A 95 -0.46 -18.90 -7.18
CA GLU A 95 -0.60 -19.14 -8.62
C GLU A 95 -1.85 -19.96 -8.96
N LYS A 96 -2.07 -21.09 -8.26
CA LYS A 96 -3.25 -21.94 -8.51
C LYS A 96 -4.54 -21.25 -8.11
N ARG A 97 -4.52 -20.49 -7.01
CA ARG A 97 -5.66 -19.68 -6.56
C ARG A 97 -6.02 -18.61 -7.59
N LEU A 98 -5.04 -17.92 -8.16
CA LEU A 98 -5.26 -16.91 -9.19
C LEU A 98 -5.71 -17.54 -10.52
N GLN A 99 -5.17 -18.70 -10.90
CA GLN A 99 -5.61 -19.43 -12.09
C GLN A 99 -7.10 -19.80 -12.05
N TYR A 100 -7.62 -20.17 -10.88
CA TYR A 100 -9.04 -20.46 -10.67
C TYR A 100 -9.68 -19.45 -9.72
N ARG A 101 -9.41 -18.15 -9.93
CA ARG A 101 -9.82 -17.08 -9.01
C ARG A 101 -11.33 -17.08 -8.72
N TYR A 102 -12.15 -17.45 -9.70
CA TYR A 102 -13.60 -17.58 -9.53
C TYR A 102 -14.04 -18.69 -8.52
N LEU A 103 -13.18 -19.68 -8.25
CA LEU A 103 -13.36 -20.65 -7.17
C LEU A 103 -12.74 -20.14 -5.86
N ASP A 104 -11.55 -19.53 -5.92
CA ASP A 104 -10.90 -18.97 -4.73
C ASP A 104 -11.76 -17.91 -4.04
N LEU A 105 -12.44 -17.06 -4.82
CA LEU A 105 -13.37 -16.04 -4.31
C LEU A 105 -14.61 -16.62 -3.60
N ARG A 106 -14.89 -17.93 -3.72
CA ARG A 106 -15.97 -18.60 -2.97
C ARG A 106 -15.56 -18.98 -1.55
N ARG A 107 -14.26 -19.00 -1.25
CA ARG A 107 -13.74 -19.31 0.08
C ARG A 107 -14.20 -18.25 1.08
N PRO A 108 -14.54 -18.62 2.33
CA PRO A 108 -15.07 -17.69 3.32
C PRO A 108 -14.23 -16.43 3.52
N ARG A 109 -12.90 -16.56 3.68
CA ARG A 109 -11.98 -15.42 3.81
C ARG A 109 -12.07 -14.46 2.62
N MET A 110 -11.95 -14.98 1.39
CA MET A 110 -11.99 -14.15 0.17
C MET A 110 -13.34 -13.48 -0.04
N ALA A 111 -14.44 -14.19 0.20
CA ALA A 111 -15.78 -13.65 0.11
C ALA A 111 -16.02 -12.54 1.16
N ALA A 112 -15.48 -12.70 2.37
CA ALA A 112 -15.52 -11.67 3.41
C ALA A 112 -14.72 -10.42 2.99
N ASN A 113 -13.53 -10.59 2.40
CA ASN A 113 -12.71 -9.48 1.91
C ASN A 113 -13.40 -8.64 0.85
N LEU A 114 -14.07 -9.29 -0.12
CA LEU A 114 -14.85 -8.59 -1.14
C LEU A 114 -15.97 -7.73 -0.53
N ARG A 115 -16.67 -8.26 0.48
CA ARG A 115 -17.72 -7.50 1.20
C ARG A 115 -17.15 -6.36 2.01
N SER A 116 -16.05 -6.61 2.73
CA SER A 116 -15.35 -5.57 3.50
C SER A 116 -14.90 -4.43 2.59
N ARG A 117 -14.31 -4.72 1.43
CA ARG A 117 -13.98 -3.70 0.43
C ARG A 117 -15.21 -2.90 -0.01
N SER A 118 -16.31 -3.58 -0.33
CA SER A 118 -17.56 -2.93 -0.73
C SER A 118 -18.12 -2.01 0.37
N ARG A 119 -18.10 -2.45 1.63
CA ARG A 119 -18.51 -1.64 2.79
C ARG A 119 -17.61 -0.43 3.00
N ALA A 120 -16.29 -0.61 2.87
CA ALA A 120 -15.34 0.49 2.99
C ALA A 120 -15.62 1.59 1.95
N ILE A 121 -15.78 1.21 0.68
CA ILE A 121 -16.10 2.15 -0.41
C ILE A 121 -17.44 2.86 -0.15
N ARG A 122 -18.46 2.13 0.32
CA ARG A 122 -19.76 2.72 0.70
C ARG A 122 -19.59 3.78 1.79
N VAL A 123 -18.83 3.48 2.84
CA VAL A 123 -18.59 4.41 3.96
C VAL A 123 -17.78 5.62 3.50
N MET A 124 -16.79 5.42 2.62
CA MET A 124 -16.04 6.53 2.00
C MET A 124 -16.99 7.45 1.24
N ARG A 125 -17.79 6.94 0.30
CA ARG A 125 -18.78 7.73 -0.45
C ARG A 125 -19.73 8.50 0.46
N GLN A 126 -20.35 7.81 1.42
CA GLN A 126 -21.25 8.43 2.37
C GLN A 126 -20.58 9.57 3.14
N THR A 127 -19.33 9.38 3.58
CA THR A 127 -18.57 10.42 4.28
C THR A 127 -18.33 11.63 3.37
N MET A 128 -17.95 11.43 2.11
CA MET A 128 -17.76 12.53 1.17
C MET A 128 -19.07 13.28 0.90
N GLU A 129 -20.16 12.57 0.64
CA GLU A 129 -21.48 13.14 0.37
C GLU A 129 -22.03 13.95 1.56
N GLU A 130 -21.90 13.44 2.78
CA GLU A 130 -22.30 14.15 4.01
C GLU A 130 -21.52 15.44 4.22
N HIS A 131 -20.28 15.51 3.72
CA HIS A 131 -19.44 16.71 3.73
C HIS A 131 -19.63 17.59 2.48
N GLY A 132 -20.65 17.32 1.66
CA GLY A 132 -21.04 18.15 0.52
C GLY A 132 -20.14 18.02 -0.71
N PHE A 133 -19.35 16.94 -0.80
CA PHE A 133 -18.57 16.67 -2.00
C PHE A 133 -19.44 16.10 -3.13
N LEU A 134 -19.05 16.41 -4.37
CA LEU A 134 -19.67 15.89 -5.59
C LEU A 134 -18.82 14.74 -6.17
N GLU A 135 -19.41 13.57 -6.40
CA GLU A 135 -18.76 12.51 -7.17
C GLU A 135 -18.75 12.91 -8.64
N VAL A 136 -17.56 13.16 -9.21
CA VAL A 136 -17.43 13.49 -10.65
C VAL A 136 -16.45 12.51 -11.29
N GLU A 137 -16.85 11.92 -12.41
CA GLU A 137 -15.97 11.02 -13.16
C GLU A 137 -14.99 11.83 -14.04
N THR A 138 -13.74 11.39 -14.10
CA THR A 138 -12.70 11.97 -14.96
C THR A 138 -12.30 11.00 -16.07
N PRO A 139 -11.84 11.48 -17.24
CA PRO A 139 -11.50 10.61 -18.36
C PRO A 139 -10.33 9.66 -18.05
N THR A 140 -10.37 8.45 -18.62
CA THR A 140 -9.30 7.44 -18.50
C THR A 140 -8.31 7.45 -19.67
N LEU A 141 -8.69 7.98 -20.84
CA LEU A 141 -7.80 8.11 -21.99
C LEU A 141 -7.35 9.57 -22.07
N VAL A 142 -6.17 9.85 -21.51
CA VAL A 142 -5.67 11.22 -21.30
C VAL A 142 -4.38 11.46 -22.09
N ALA A 143 -3.89 12.70 -22.08
CA ALA A 143 -2.56 13.00 -22.62
C ALA A 143 -1.48 12.43 -21.69
N SER A 144 -0.34 12.02 -22.25
CA SER A 144 0.81 11.61 -21.43
C SER A 144 1.41 12.82 -20.73
N THR A 145 1.34 12.80 -19.40
CA THR A 145 1.88 13.84 -18.53
C THR A 145 2.49 13.14 -17.32
N PRO A 146 3.70 12.57 -17.42
CA PRO A 146 4.26 11.75 -16.35
C PRO A 146 4.35 12.57 -15.05
N GLU A 147 3.69 12.06 -14.00
CA GLU A 147 3.61 12.68 -12.66
C GLU A 147 4.65 12.08 -11.68
N GLY A 148 5.57 11.27 -12.19
CA GLY A 148 6.63 10.61 -11.41
C GLY A 148 6.82 9.15 -11.78
N ALA A 149 5.73 8.44 -12.13
CA ALA A 149 5.79 7.08 -12.67
C ALA A 149 5.80 7.10 -14.21
N ARG A 150 5.98 5.91 -14.82
CA ARG A 150 5.80 5.72 -16.25
C ARG A 150 4.31 5.51 -16.57
N ASP A 151 3.85 6.16 -17.63
CA ASP A 151 2.49 6.01 -18.13
C ASP A 151 2.28 4.66 -18.83
N VAL A 152 1.09 4.07 -18.65
CA VAL A 152 0.60 2.99 -19.53
C VAL A 152 0.03 3.62 -20.79
N LEU A 153 0.57 3.28 -21.96
CA LEU A 153 0.16 3.88 -23.24
C LEU A 153 -0.91 3.05 -23.96
N VAL A 154 -1.86 3.74 -24.58
CA VAL A 154 -2.91 3.14 -25.41
C VAL A 154 -2.85 3.74 -26.82
N PRO A 155 -2.54 2.95 -27.86
CA PRO A 155 -2.41 3.48 -29.22
C PRO A 155 -3.75 3.87 -29.84
N SER A 156 -3.75 4.96 -30.63
CA SER A 156 -4.96 5.45 -31.30
C SER A 156 -5.08 4.93 -32.73
N ARG A 157 -6.03 4.02 -32.97
CA ARG A 157 -6.39 3.58 -34.33
C ARG A 157 -6.81 4.73 -35.25
N LEU A 158 -7.51 5.74 -34.71
CA LEU A 158 -8.04 6.87 -35.48
C LEU A 158 -7.00 7.94 -35.84
N ARG A 159 -5.86 7.93 -35.12
CA ARG A 159 -4.76 8.88 -35.25
C ARG A 159 -3.46 8.11 -35.07
N GLN A 160 -3.13 7.28 -36.06
CA GLN A 160 -1.92 6.46 -36.05
C GLN A 160 -0.68 7.30 -35.73
N GLY A 161 0.23 6.75 -34.92
CA GLY A 161 1.39 7.45 -34.37
C GLY A 161 1.10 8.32 -33.14
N LYS A 162 -0.17 8.42 -32.68
CA LYS A 162 -0.53 9.07 -31.41
C LYS A 162 -1.02 8.05 -30.39
N PHE A 163 -0.76 8.36 -29.12
CA PHE A 163 -1.10 7.52 -27.97
C PHE A 163 -1.91 8.32 -26.97
N TYR A 164 -2.85 7.67 -26.31
CA TYR A 164 -3.36 8.08 -25.02
C TYR A 164 -2.46 7.51 -23.93
N ALA A 165 -2.51 8.09 -22.74
CA ALA A 165 -2.00 7.51 -21.51
C ALA A 165 -3.19 7.17 -20.59
N LEU A 166 -3.03 6.12 -19.80
CA LEU A 166 -3.91 5.87 -18.66
C LEU A 166 -3.44 6.73 -17.47
N PRO A 167 -4.35 7.39 -16.73
CA PRO A 167 -3.98 8.35 -15.71
C PRO A 167 -3.34 7.66 -14.49
N GLN A 168 -2.22 8.20 -14.03
CA GLN A 168 -1.60 7.81 -12.76
C GLN A 168 -2.43 8.24 -11.55
N SER A 169 -3.22 9.29 -11.73
CA SER A 169 -4.23 9.82 -10.82
C SER A 169 -5.12 10.84 -11.58
N PRO A 170 -6.26 11.28 -11.04
CA PRO A 170 -7.04 12.39 -11.60
C PRO A 170 -6.43 13.79 -11.36
N GLN A 171 -5.15 13.90 -10.98
CA GLN A 171 -4.55 15.11 -10.38
C GLN A 171 -4.75 16.40 -11.19
N LEU A 172 -4.56 16.38 -12.51
CA LEU A 172 -4.78 17.59 -13.30
C LEU A 172 -6.28 17.90 -13.51
N PHE A 173 -7.11 16.86 -13.63
CA PHE A 173 -8.54 17.02 -13.85
C PHE A 173 -9.27 17.52 -12.60
N LYS A 174 -8.93 17.03 -11.40
CA LYS A 174 -9.53 17.53 -10.16
C LYS A 174 -9.18 19.00 -9.91
N GLN A 175 -7.98 19.44 -10.28
CA GLN A 175 -7.61 20.85 -10.24
C GLN A 175 -8.40 21.68 -11.27
N LEU A 176 -8.59 21.18 -12.50
CA LEU A 176 -9.49 21.82 -13.46
C LEU A 176 -10.92 21.92 -12.95
N LEU A 177 -11.40 20.93 -12.18
CA LEU A 177 -12.72 21.00 -11.55
C LEU A 177 -12.81 22.15 -10.54
N MET A 178 -11.76 22.36 -9.72
CA MET A 178 -11.69 23.52 -8.83
C MET A 178 -11.74 24.83 -9.62
N ILE A 179 -11.01 24.92 -10.74
CA ILE A 179 -11.02 26.09 -11.64
C ILE A 179 -12.40 26.30 -12.27
N SER A 180 -13.14 25.23 -12.56
CA SER A 180 -14.48 25.31 -13.16
C SER A 180 -15.59 25.66 -12.16
N GLY A 181 -15.25 25.81 -10.87
CA GLY A 181 -16.20 26.18 -9.81
C GLY A 181 -16.86 25.02 -9.08
N VAL A 182 -16.34 23.79 -9.25
CA VAL A 182 -16.70 22.68 -8.35
C VAL A 182 -15.98 22.90 -7.03
N ASP A 183 -16.73 23.28 -6.00
CA ASP A 183 -16.15 23.63 -4.67
C ASP A 183 -15.50 22.42 -3.98
N ARG A 184 -16.13 21.24 -4.10
CA ARG A 184 -15.71 20.00 -3.43
C ARG A 184 -15.93 18.82 -4.35
N TYR A 185 -14.85 18.21 -4.79
CA TYR A 185 -14.84 17.07 -5.70
C TYR A 185 -14.36 15.82 -4.99
N TYR A 186 -14.97 14.67 -5.29
CA TYR A 186 -14.36 13.38 -5.02
C TYR A 186 -14.60 12.38 -6.16
N GLN A 187 -13.81 11.31 -6.18
CA GLN A 187 -14.02 10.16 -7.06
C GLN A 187 -13.40 8.90 -6.44
N VAL A 188 -14.08 7.77 -6.57
CA VAL A 188 -13.44 6.46 -6.43
C VAL A 188 -12.83 6.09 -7.78
N ALA A 189 -11.63 6.59 -8.03
CA ALA A 189 -10.97 6.53 -9.34
C ALA A 189 -10.15 5.25 -9.53
N ARG A 190 -10.05 4.81 -10.79
CA ARG A 190 -9.04 3.82 -11.23
C ARG A 190 -7.79 4.54 -11.70
N CYS A 191 -6.64 4.08 -11.21
CA CYS A 191 -5.34 4.67 -11.46
C CYS A 191 -4.37 3.62 -12.00
N TYR A 192 -3.45 4.07 -12.85
CA TYR A 192 -2.57 3.19 -13.61
C TYR A 192 -1.11 3.65 -13.54
N ARG A 193 -0.18 2.78 -13.14
CA ARG A 193 1.25 3.09 -13.04
C ARG A 193 2.09 1.93 -13.58
N ASP A 194 2.86 2.16 -14.63
CA ASP A 194 3.79 1.15 -15.18
C ASP A 194 5.08 1.11 -14.36
N GLU A 195 4.98 0.52 -13.17
CA GLU A 195 6.08 0.31 -12.23
C GLU A 195 6.22 -1.17 -11.86
N ASP A 196 7.38 -1.55 -11.33
CA ASP A 196 7.62 -2.90 -10.84
C ASP A 196 6.62 -3.27 -9.73
N PHE A 197 5.99 -4.44 -9.90
CA PHE A 197 5.00 -4.95 -8.96
C PHE A 197 5.62 -5.33 -7.61
N ARG A 198 4.85 -5.16 -6.54
CA ARG A 198 5.22 -5.51 -5.16
C ARG A 198 4.03 -6.14 -4.43
N SER A 199 4.19 -6.51 -3.16
CA SER A 199 3.07 -6.97 -2.32
C SER A 199 1.99 -5.89 -2.14
N ASP A 200 2.37 -4.63 -2.22
CA ASP A 200 1.51 -3.45 -1.99
C ASP A 200 1.37 -2.56 -3.24
N ARG A 201 1.73 -3.08 -4.42
CA ARG A 201 1.74 -2.33 -5.69
C ARG A 201 1.26 -3.18 -6.87
N GLN A 202 0.36 -2.60 -7.66
CA GLN A 202 -0.22 -3.17 -8.87
C GLN A 202 -0.25 -2.10 -9.96
N ILE A 203 -0.18 -2.53 -11.23
CA ILE A 203 -0.30 -1.62 -12.38
C ILE A 203 -1.63 -0.89 -12.43
N GLU A 204 -2.71 -1.53 -11.96
CA GLU A 204 -4.05 -0.94 -11.83
C GLU A 204 -4.49 -1.02 -10.36
N PHE A 205 -4.90 0.11 -9.79
CA PHE A 205 -5.35 0.21 -8.41
C PHE A 205 -6.47 1.25 -8.27
N SER A 206 -7.10 1.30 -7.10
CA SER A 206 -8.23 2.21 -6.81
C SER A 206 -7.84 3.24 -5.75
N GLN A 207 -8.22 4.49 -5.99
CA GLN A 207 -8.05 5.57 -5.04
C GLN A 207 -9.38 6.22 -4.67
N LEU A 208 -9.51 6.67 -3.41
CA LEU A 208 -10.44 7.72 -3.05
C LEU A 208 -9.70 9.04 -3.25
N ASP A 209 -9.99 9.72 -4.34
CA ASP A 209 -9.37 10.98 -4.72
C ASP A 209 -10.35 12.12 -4.42
N PHE A 210 -9.89 13.20 -3.80
CA PHE A 210 -10.72 14.37 -3.53
C PHE A 210 -9.92 15.67 -3.52
N GLU A 211 -10.62 16.77 -3.75
CA GLU A 211 -10.06 18.11 -3.83
C GLU A 211 -11.13 19.14 -3.39
N GLY A 212 -10.71 20.19 -2.69
CA GLY A 212 -11.57 21.28 -2.25
C GLY A 212 -10.99 22.66 -2.63
N ALA A 213 -11.85 23.56 -3.05
CA ALA A 213 -11.53 24.95 -3.35
C ALA A 213 -11.57 25.79 -2.07
N PHE A 214 -10.71 26.80 -2.01
CA PHE A 214 -10.45 27.65 -0.85
C PHE A 214 -10.03 26.89 0.42
N TRP A 215 -9.50 25.68 0.25
CA TRP A 215 -9.04 24.82 1.34
C TRP A 215 -7.56 25.01 1.65
N ASP A 216 -7.22 24.80 2.91
CA ASP A 216 -5.85 24.62 3.38
C ASP A 216 -5.59 23.18 3.83
N GLN A 217 -4.42 22.97 4.45
CA GLN A 217 -4.01 21.66 4.96
C GLN A 217 -4.98 21.12 6.03
N GLU A 218 -5.47 21.96 6.95
CA GLU A 218 -6.30 21.52 8.07
C GLU A 218 -7.66 21.01 7.60
N ASP A 219 -8.24 21.66 6.58
CA ASP A 219 -9.48 21.19 5.95
C ASP A 219 -9.33 19.77 5.40
N VAL A 220 -8.21 19.49 4.73
CA VAL A 220 -7.93 18.17 4.15
C VAL A 220 -7.69 17.13 5.25
N LEU A 221 -6.85 17.43 6.24
CA LEU A 221 -6.57 16.51 7.35
C LEU A 221 -7.83 16.14 8.14
N ALA A 222 -8.76 17.09 8.33
CA ALA A 222 -10.03 16.84 9.01
C ALA A 222 -10.91 15.83 8.28
N ILE A 223 -11.00 15.92 6.95
CA ILE A 223 -11.75 14.96 6.12
C ILE A 223 -11.08 13.58 6.13
N LEU A 224 -9.75 13.54 6.00
CA LEU A 224 -8.99 12.29 6.05
C LEU A 224 -9.18 11.57 7.38
N GLU A 225 -9.14 12.31 8.49
CA GLU A 225 -9.38 11.77 9.82
C GLU A 225 -10.78 11.17 9.92
N GLU A 226 -11.81 11.86 9.41
CA GLU A 226 -13.19 11.33 9.42
C GLU A 226 -13.31 10.05 8.59
N VAL A 227 -12.71 10.00 7.40
CA VAL A 227 -12.67 8.79 6.56
C VAL A 227 -11.95 7.65 7.28
N ALA A 228 -10.78 7.91 7.86
CA ALA A 228 -10.00 6.90 8.59
C ALA A 228 -10.79 6.31 9.77
N VAL A 229 -11.36 7.17 10.62
CA VAL A 229 -12.16 6.77 11.79
C VAL A 229 -13.36 5.92 11.36
N ARG A 230 -14.15 6.38 10.39
CA ARG A 230 -15.38 5.69 9.98
C ARG A 230 -15.11 4.35 9.31
N VAL A 231 -14.12 4.28 8.43
CA VAL A 231 -13.76 3.02 7.76
C VAL A 231 -13.15 2.03 8.76
N SER A 232 -12.29 2.49 9.68
CA SER A 232 -11.77 1.64 10.76
C SER A 232 -12.88 1.10 11.66
N ARG A 233 -13.85 1.94 12.04
CA ARG A 233 -15.03 1.50 12.81
C ARG A 233 -15.87 0.48 12.04
N GLU A 234 -16.15 0.72 10.76
CA GLU A 234 -16.96 -0.19 9.92
C GLU A 234 -16.29 -1.56 9.75
N LEU A 235 -14.97 -1.59 9.51
CA LEU A 235 -14.28 -2.85 9.19
C LEU A 235 -13.76 -3.58 10.42
N ARG A 236 -13.39 -2.87 11.49
CA ARG A 236 -12.73 -3.44 12.66
C ARG A 236 -13.45 -3.21 13.97
N GLY A 237 -14.51 -2.39 14.00
CA GLY A 237 -15.20 -2.03 15.23
C GLY A 237 -14.31 -1.24 16.19
N VAL A 238 -13.20 -0.66 15.70
CA VAL A 238 -12.24 0.09 16.51
C VAL A 238 -12.61 1.56 16.50
N GLU A 239 -12.63 2.16 17.69
CA GLU A 239 -12.69 3.60 17.88
C GLU A 239 -11.27 4.15 17.92
N LEU A 240 -10.95 5.07 17.00
CA LEU A 240 -9.65 5.74 16.99
C LEU A 240 -9.70 6.98 17.88
N GLU A 241 -8.62 7.23 18.63
CA GLU A 241 -8.45 8.48 19.36
C GLU A 241 -8.23 9.64 18.38
N ARG A 242 -8.85 10.78 18.69
CA ARG A 242 -8.79 12.01 17.89
C ARG A 242 -8.20 13.14 18.74
N PRO A 243 -7.43 14.08 18.15
CA PRO A 243 -6.99 14.07 16.75
C PRO A 243 -5.95 12.97 16.50
N LEU A 244 -5.86 12.49 15.25
CA LEU A 244 -4.79 11.61 14.84
C LEU A 244 -3.43 12.31 15.02
N PRO A 245 -2.39 11.58 15.45
CA PRO A 245 -1.09 12.19 15.71
C PRO A 245 -0.49 12.75 14.42
N ARG A 246 0.36 13.76 14.58
CA ARG A 246 1.07 14.44 13.50
C ARG A 246 2.56 14.44 13.80
N MET A 247 3.37 14.33 12.76
CA MET A 247 4.83 14.36 12.86
C MET A 247 5.39 15.08 11.64
N THR A 248 6.40 15.92 11.84
CA THR A 248 7.08 16.54 10.71
C THR A 248 7.89 15.48 9.95
N TRP A 249 8.11 15.68 8.66
CA TRP A 249 8.97 14.81 7.86
C TRP A 249 10.37 14.73 8.47
N HIS A 250 10.90 15.85 8.96
CA HIS A 250 12.20 15.90 9.61
C HIS A 250 12.25 15.01 10.86
N ASP A 251 11.25 15.08 11.74
CA ASP A 251 11.16 14.21 12.91
C ASP A 251 11.01 12.73 12.50
N ALA A 252 10.20 12.43 11.48
CA ALA A 252 10.00 11.07 10.98
C ALA A 252 11.31 10.48 10.46
N MET A 253 12.02 11.23 9.62
CA MET A 253 13.31 10.84 9.08
C MET A 253 14.40 10.76 10.16
N ASP A 254 14.38 11.65 11.15
CA ASP A 254 15.41 11.69 12.18
C ASP A 254 15.25 10.61 13.24
N ARG A 255 14.02 10.30 13.63
CA ARG A 255 13.70 9.34 14.70
C ARG A 255 13.40 7.94 14.17
N TYR A 256 13.03 7.77 12.91
CA TYR A 256 12.65 6.46 12.36
C TYR A 256 13.34 6.10 11.05
N GLY A 257 14.01 7.05 10.40
CA GLY A 257 14.75 6.81 9.16
C GLY A 257 13.86 6.64 7.93
N THR A 258 12.57 6.97 8.04
CA THR A 258 11.56 6.87 6.98
C THR A 258 10.47 7.91 7.17
N ASP A 259 9.90 8.36 6.07
CA ASP A 259 8.70 9.19 5.94
C ASP A 259 7.38 8.47 6.24
N LYS A 260 7.42 7.15 6.46
CA LYS A 260 6.27 6.32 6.84
C LYS A 260 6.57 5.47 8.07
N PRO A 261 6.77 6.09 9.23
CA PRO A 261 7.21 5.35 10.42
C PRO A 261 6.13 4.40 10.93
N ASP A 262 6.56 3.21 11.36
CA ASP A 262 5.71 2.29 12.10
C ASP A 262 5.79 2.61 13.60
N LEU A 263 4.73 3.20 14.15
CA LEU A 263 4.67 3.64 15.54
C LEU A 263 4.22 2.55 16.54
N ARG A 264 4.05 1.31 16.08
CA ARG A 264 3.58 0.21 16.95
C ARG A 264 4.62 -0.26 17.97
N PHE A 265 5.88 0.10 17.77
CA PHE A 265 6.99 -0.28 18.64
C PHE A 265 8.02 0.86 18.76
N GLY A 266 8.90 0.79 19.76
CA GLY A 266 9.88 1.83 20.06
C GLY A 266 11.08 1.85 19.11
N MET A 267 12.28 1.69 19.66
CA MET A 267 13.56 1.68 18.91
C MET A 267 13.80 2.93 18.06
N GLU A 268 13.52 4.11 18.62
CA GLU A 268 13.79 5.37 17.93
C GLU A 268 15.30 5.58 17.70
N ILE A 269 15.62 6.22 16.58
CA ILE A 269 16.97 6.62 16.21
C ILE A 269 17.34 7.86 17.03
N VAL A 270 18.47 7.77 17.72
CA VAL A 270 19.01 8.85 18.55
C VAL A 270 20.28 9.41 17.92
N ASP A 271 20.41 10.74 17.90
CA ASP A 271 21.64 11.41 17.48
C ASP A 271 22.71 11.33 18.56
N LEU A 272 23.83 10.70 18.22
CA LEU A 272 24.98 10.52 19.10
C LEU A 272 26.13 11.46 18.74
N GLY A 273 25.99 12.28 17.69
CA GLY A 273 26.98 13.27 17.28
C GLY A 273 27.50 14.13 18.44
N PRO A 274 26.62 14.72 19.29
CA PRO A 274 27.05 15.48 20.46
C PRO A 274 27.83 14.65 21.49
N VAL A 275 27.49 13.37 21.63
CA VAL A 275 28.10 12.44 22.60
C VAL A 275 29.51 12.04 22.16
N VAL A 276 29.73 11.87 20.85
CA VAL A 276 31.00 11.36 20.30
C VAL A 276 31.81 12.41 19.55
N ALA A 277 31.46 13.69 19.67
CA ALA A 277 32.11 14.80 18.97
C ALA A 277 33.63 14.86 19.20
N GLY A 278 34.08 14.48 20.40
CA GLY A 278 35.50 14.42 20.78
C GLY A 278 36.16 13.05 20.64
N SER A 279 35.49 12.07 20.03
CA SER A 279 35.98 10.69 20.05
C SER A 279 37.22 10.48 19.18
N GLU A 280 38.21 9.80 19.75
CA GLU A 280 39.43 9.39 19.04
C GLU A 280 39.18 8.21 18.09
N PHE A 281 38.00 7.58 18.16
CA PHE A 281 37.65 6.51 17.25
C PHE A 281 37.43 7.04 15.83
N ALA A 282 38.39 6.76 14.95
CA ALA A 282 38.47 7.32 13.59
C ALA A 282 37.20 7.15 12.74
N VAL A 283 36.36 6.15 13.01
CA VAL A 283 35.09 5.97 12.30
C VAL A 283 34.09 7.06 12.68
N PHE A 284 34.00 7.43 13.96
CA PHE A 284 33.10 8.48 14.45
C PHE A 284 33.62 9.87 14.07
N SER A 285 34.86 10.17 14.44
CA SER A 285 35.47 11.47 14.13
C SER A 285 35.60 11.70 12.63
N GLY A 286 35.93 10.66 11.85
CA GLY A 286 35.99 10.74 10.39
C GLY A 286 34.63 10.99 9.73
N ALA A 287 33.55 10.40 10.25
CA ALA A 287 32.20 10.67 9.75
C ALA A 287 31.78 12.11 10.05
N ILE A 288 31.99 12.59 11.28
CA ILE A 288 31.64 13.97 11.69
C ILE A 288 32.45 14.99 10.88
N ALA A 289 33.77 14.79 10.74
CA ALA A 289 34.64 15.68 9.98
C ALA A 289 34.27 15.77 8.49
N ALA A 290 33.64 14.72 7.94
CA ALA A 290 33.14 14.68 6.57
C ALA A 290 31.71 15.26 6.41
N GLY A 291 31.13 15.86 7.46
CA GLY A 291 29.75 16.37 7.46
C GLY A 291 28.69 15.26 7.54
N GLY A 292 29.08 14.06 7.99
CA GLY A 292 28.18 12.94 8.25
C GLY A 292 27.48 13.04 9.61
N ALA A 293 26.84 11.94 10.01
CA ALA A 293 26.16 11.80 11.29
C ALA A 293 26.56 10.49 11.98
N VAL A 294 26.57 10.49 13.32
CA VAL A 294 26.68 9.28 14.13
C VAL A 294 25.39 9.12 14.90
N ARG A 295 24.62 8.07 14.60
CA ARG A 295 23.34 7.79 15.26
C ARG A 295 23.24 6.34 15.68
N GLY A 296 22.32 6.03 16.58
CA GLY A 296 22.09 4.65 17.00
C GLY A 296 20.66 4.37 17.44
N ILE A 297 20.38 3.09 17.64
CA ILE A 297 19.14 2.56 18.20
C ILE A 297 19.48 1.63 19.37
N ASN A 298 18.61 1.60 20.38
CA ASN A 298 18.56 0.50 21.33
C ASN A 298 17.64 -0.58 20.75
N ALA A 299 18.20 -1.75 20.41
CA ALA A 299 17.48 -2.88 19.85
C ALA A 299 16.95 -3.86 20.91
N GLY A 300 16.99 -3.47 22.18
CA GLY A 300 16.61 -4.29 23.30
C GLY A 300 17.52 -5.52 23.45
N ARG A 301 17.06 -6.49 24.24
CA ARG A 301 17.79 -7.74 24.46
C ARG A 301 17.76 -8.64 23.23
N LEU A 302 18.90 -8.77 22.56
CA LEU A 302 19.09 -9.71 21.45
C LEU A 302 19.94 -10.91 21.92
N GLU A 303 19.31 -12.07 22.09
CA GLU A 303 20.00 -13.32 22.43
C GLU A 303 20.73 -13.90 21.22
N MET A 304 21.87 -13.31 20.85
CA MET A 304 22.66 -13.76 19.71
C MET A 304 24.15 -13.94 20.01
N ALA A 305 24.74 -14.96 19.39
CA ALA A 305 26.18 -15.15 19.35
C ALA A 305 26.84 -14.08 18.45
N ARG A 306 28.18 -14.00 18.52
CA ARG A 306 28.96 -13.07 17.70
C ARG A 306 28.65 -13.12 16.20
N SER A 307 28.42 -14.33 15.67
CA SER A 307 28.05 -14.53 14.27
C SER A 307 26.71 -13.89 13.89
N GLY A 308 25.80 -13.68 14.86
CA GLY A 308 24.56 -12.92 14.65
C GLY A 308 24.84 -11.43 14.43
N PHE A 309 25.71 -10.82 15.24
CA PHE A 309 26.12 -9.44 15.05
C PHE A 309 26.91 -9.23 13.75
N ASP A 310 27.71 -10.22 13.34
CA ASP A 310 28.40 -10.19 12.04
C ASP A 310 27.38 -10.17 10.89
N LYS A 311 26.30 -10.95 10.97
CA LYS A 311 25.19 -10.90 9.99
C LYS A 311 24.48 -9.55 9.96
N LEU A 312 24.22 -8.93 11.12
CA LEU A 312 23.65 -7.58 11.17
C LEU A 312 24.60 -6.54 10.53
N THR A 313 25.90 -6.72 10.74
CA THR A 313 26.93 -5.88 10.13
C THR A 313 26.94 -6.03 8.60
N ASP A 314 26.82 -7.26 8.10
CA ASP A 314 26.74 -7.51 6.65
C ASP A 314 25.43 -6.97 6.07
N ARG A 315 24.31 -7.13 6.78
CA ARG A 315 23.03 -6.51 6.41
C ARG A 315 23.12 -4.98 6.32
N ALA A 316 23.79 -4.33 7.26
CA ALA A 316 24.03 -2.89 7.21
C ALA A 316 24.87 -2.47 5.99
N LYS A 317 25.86 -3.28 5.59
CA LYS A 317 26.66 -3.04 4.38
C LYS A 317 25.86 -3.24 3.10
N ASP A 318 24.98 -4.23 3.04
CA ASP A 318 24.05 -4.42 1.92
C ASP A 318 23.13 -3.20 1.75
N LEU A 319 22.79 -2.54 2.86
CA LEU A 319 22.06 -1.27 2.91
C LEU A 319 22.98 -0.04 2.69
N GLY A 320 24.25 -0.25 2.34
CA GLY A 320 25.21 0.76 1.92
C GLY A 320 26.03 1.43 3.02
N ALA A 321 25.94 0.98 4.28
CA ALA A 321 26.82 1.47 5.34
C ALA A 321 28.26 0.96 5.14
N LYS A 322 29.26 1.73 5.58
CA LYS A 322 30.64 1.22 5.69
C LYS A 322 30.79 0.12 6.74
N GLY A 323 29.92 0.11 7.74
CA GLY A 323 29.88 -0.90 8.80
C GLY A 323 28.80 -0.60 9.84
N LEU A 324 28.69 -1.50 10.81
CA LEU A 324 27.78 -1.39 11.95
C LEU A 324 28.60 -1.55 13.22
N VAL A 325 28.43 -0.63 14.17
CA VAL A 325 28.99 -0.76 15.51
C VAL A 325 27.91 -1.34 16.42
N TRP A 326 28.18 -2.48 17.03
CA TRP A 326 27.30 -3.08 18.02
C TRP A 326 27.95 -3.04 19.40
N MET A 327 27.14 -2.83 20.44
CA MET A 327 27.55 -2.84 21.84
C MET A 327 26.50 -3.57 22.66
N VAL A 328 26.89 -4.45 23.57
CA VAL A 328 25.97 -5.12 24.50
C VAL A 328 26.18 -4.55 25.90
N VAL A 329 25.10 -4.17 26.57
CA VAL A 329 25.13 -3.68 27.95
C VAL A 329 25.26 -4.88 28.90
N GLU A 330 26.38 -4.97 29.60
CA GLU A 330 26.66 -6.02 30.57
C GLU A 330 26.00 -5.73 31.93
N THR A 331 26.00 -6.72 32.81
CA THR A 331 25.33 -6.63 34.13
C THR A 331 25.93 -5.59 35.08
N ASP A 332 27.20 -5.24 34.89
CA ASP A 332 27.88 -4.17 35.61
C ASP A 332 27.68 -2.78 34.96
N GLY A 333 26.88 -2.70 33.89
CA GLY A 333 26.61 -1.50 33.12
C GLY A 333 27.72 -1.12 32.13
N SER A 334 28.77 -1.95 31.98
CA SER A 334 29.81 -1.77 30.97
C SER A 334 29.31 -2.18 29.57
N LEU A 335 29.96 -1.66 28.52
CA LEU A 335 29.60 -1.98 27.13
C LEU A 335 30.60 -2.98 26.54
N ARG A 336 30.14 -4.21 26.26
CA ARG A 336 30.91 -5.20 25.50
C ARG A 336 30.79 -4.89 24.01
N SER A 337 31.91 -4.48 23.41
CA SER A 337 31.97 -4.17 21.98
C SER A 337 33.38 -4.40 21.40
N PRO A 338 33.52 -4.79 20.12
CA PRO A 338 34.82 -4.85 19.45
C PRO A 338 35.55 -3.49 19.42
N VAL A 339 34.79 -2.39 19.52
CA VAL A 339 35.35 -1.02 19.45
C VAL A 339 35.54 -0.38 20.83
N ALA A 340 35.15 -1.03 21.93
CA ALA A 340 35.18 -0.45 23.27
C ALA A 340 36.57 0.10 23.66
N LYS A 341 37.65 -0.54 23.22
CA LYS A 341 39.04 -0.13 23.47
C LYS A 341 39.47 1.16 22.76
N PHE A 342 38.70 1.62 21.78
CA PHE A 342 38.98 2.84 21.01
C PHE A 342 38.16 4.04 21.48
N LEU A 343 37.24 3.83 22.42
CA LEU A 343 36.43 4.89 23.01
C LEU A 343 37.15 5.50 24.21
N THR A 344 37.02 6.82 24.38
CA THR A 344 37.65 7.52 25.52
C THR A 344 36.90 7.26 26.83
N ALA A 345 37.52 7.62 27.97
CA ALA A 345 36.92 7.43 29.28
C ALA A 345 35.62 8.25 29.41
N GLY A 346 34.49 7.57 29.60
CA GLY A 346 33.16 8.18 29.74
C GLY A 346 32.28 8.07 28.49
N GLU A 347 32.86 7.91 27.29
CA GLU A 347 32.10 7.74 26.04
C GLU A 347 31.14 6.54 26.07
N PRO A 348 31.54 5.33 26.52
CA PRO A 348 30.62 4.20 26.60
C PRO A 348 29.41 4.48 27.51
N GLY A 349 29.63 5.14 28.64
CA GLY A 349 28.56 5.51 29.57
C GLY A 349 27.60 6.51 28.94
N ALA A 350 28.12 7.54 28.28
CA ALA A 350 27.31 8.55 27.62
C ALA A 350 26.50 7.99 26.44
N ILE A 351 27.06 7.05 25.67
CA ILE A 351 26.34 6.34 24.60
C ILE A 351 25.20 5.49 25.19
N ARG A 352 25.48 4.72 26.25
CA ARG A 352 24.47 3.91 26.94
C ARG A 352 23.35 4.79 27.47
N ASP A 353 23.68 5.90 28.13
CA ASP A 353 22.69 6.79 28.73
C ASP A 353 21.83 7.49 27.67
N ALA A 354 22.44 7.91 26.55
CA ALA A 354 21.73 8.52 25.42
C ALA A 354 20.76 7.56 24.72
N LEU A 355 21.11 6.27 24.65
CA LEU A 355 20.26 5.23 24.07
C LEU A 355 19.34 4.55 25.11
N HIS A 356 19.36 4.99 26.36
CA HIS A 356 18.64 4.36 27.46
C HIS A 356 18.88 2.84 27.54
N GLY A 357 20.15 2.42 27.39
CA GLY A 357 20.52 1.01 27.39
C GLY A 357 20.41 0.39 28.78
N GLU A 358 19.62 -0.68 28.90
CA GLU A 358 19.46 -1.48 30.12
C GLU A 358 20.27 -2.78 30.04
N GLU A 359 20.42 -3.48 31.17
CA GLU A 359 21.16 -4.75 31.24
C GLU A 359 20.67 -5.78 30.20
N GLY A 360 21.60 -6.23 29.35
CA GLY A 360 21.37 -7.22 28.29
C GLY A 360 20.95 -6.60 26.95
N ASP A 361 20.73 -5.29 26.88
CA ASP A 361 20.37 -4.63 25.63
C ASP A 361 21.51 -4.60 24.61
N THR A 362 21.14 -4.59 23.33
CA THR A 362 22.05 -4.39 22.21
C THR A 362 21.84 -3.00 21.62
N LEU A 363 22.90 -2.19 21.65
CA LEU A 363 22.97 -0.89 21.02
C LEU A 363 23.61 -1.02 19.63
N LEU A 364 22.95 -0.48 18.61
CA LEU A 364 23.42 -0.52 17.22
C LEU A 364 23.65 0.91 16.72
N LEU A 365 24.87 1.20 16.24
CA LEU A 365 25.30 2.54 15.84
C LEU A 365 25.84 2.52 14.40
N VAL A 366 25.52 3.57 13.65
CA VAL A 366 26.02 3.81 12.29
C VAL A 366 26.62 5.21 12.22
N ALA A 367 27.79 5.31 11.60
CA ALA A 367 28.52 6.56 11.37
C ALA A 367 28.79 6.70 9.86
N ASP A 368 27.97 7.49 9.17
CA ASP A 368 28.03 7.66 7.72
C ASP A 368 27.32 8.97 7.29
N ARG A 369 27.10 9.16 5.99
CA ARG A 369 26.27 10.26 5.48
C ARG A 369 24.83 10.13 6.03
N PRO A 370 24.12 11.26 6.30
CA PRO A 370 22.80 11.23 6.94
C PRO A 370 21.79 10.30 6.25
N ALA A 371 21.72 10.30 4.92
CA ALA A 371 20.82 9.43 4.16
C ALA A 371 21.12 7.93 4.37
N VAL A 372 22.41 7.55 4.48
CA VAL A 372 22.81 6.16 4.72
C VAL A 372 22.46 5.75 6.16
N VAL A 373 22.75 6.62 7.13
CA VAL A 373 22.42 6.39 8.55
C VAL A 373 20.92 6.14 8.72
N ARG A 374 20.09 7.04 8.18
CA ARG A 374 18.62 6.94 8.23
C ARG A 374 18.13 5.64 7.61
N ARG A 375 18.56 5.32 6.39
CA ARG A 375 18.19 4.08 5.68
C ARG A 375 18.55 2.82 6.45
N VAL A 376 19.77 2.75 6.98
CA VAL A 376 20.29 1.54 7.63
C VAL A 376 19.60 1.32 8.98
N LEU A 377 19.57 2.35 9.84
CA LEU A 377 18.96 2.23 11.16
C LEU A 377 17.43 2.07 11.07
N GLY A 378 16.78 2.77 10.14
CA GLY A 378 15.34 2.62 9.92
C GLY A 378 14.96 1.22 9.46
N GLN A 379 15.74 0.62 8.55
CA GLN A 379 15.49 -0.75 8.09
C GLN A 379 15.78 -1.79 9.19
N LEU A 380 16.92 -1.67 9.90
CA LEU A 380 17.24 -2.56 11.02
C LEU A 380 16.19 -2.46 12.13
N ARG A 381 15.66 -1.26 12.38
CA ARG A 381 14.56 -1.05 13.31
C ARG A 381 13.34 -1.88 12.95
N ILE A 382 12.92 -1.87 11.69
CA ILE A 382 11.78 -2.67 11.22
C ILE A 382 12.09 -4.18 11.32
N GLU A 383 13.26 -4.61 10.88
CA GLU A 383 13.64 -6.03 10.88
C GLU A 383 13.76 -6.64 12.28
N LEU A 384 14.15 -5.85 13.29
CA LEU A 384 14.37 -6.32 14.66
C LEU A 384 13.20 -6.06 15.60
N GLY A 385 12.46 -4.96 15.39
CA GLY A 385 11.45 -4.47 16.31
C GLY A 385 10.01 -4.72 15.87
N GLN A 386 9.76 -5.01 14.60
CA GLN A 386 8.40 -5.20 14.10
C GLN A 386 7.77 -6.44 14.75
N PRO A 387 6.65 -6.29 15.46
CA PRO A 387 6.16 -7.37 16.27
C PRO A 387 5.25 -8.32 15.47
N GLU A 388 5.32 -9.62 15.77
CA GLU A 388 4.51 -10.64 15.10
C GLU A 388 3.02 -10.48 15.46
N GLY A 389 2.15 -10.44 14.45
CA GLY A 389 0.70 -10.56 14.66
C GLY A 389 0.00 -9.38 15.35
N HIS A 390 0.58 -8.16 15.33
CA HIS A 390 -0.07 -7.03 15.99
C HIS A 390 -1.30 -6.50 15.27
N GLU A 391 -2.41 -6.44 16.01
CA GLU A 391 -3.69 -5.97 15.52
C GLU A 391 -3.93 -4.46 15.62
N GLU A 392 -3.06 -3.76 16.37
CA GLU A 392 -3.18 -2.33 16.64
C GLU A 392 -3.11 -1.48 15.38
N LEU A 393 -3.92 -0.43 15.33
CA LEU A 393 -3.94 0.55 14.25
C LEU A 393 -3.27 1.84 14.74
N ARG A 394 -2.08 2.14 14.22
CA ARG A 394 -1.35 3.38 14.48
C ARG A 394 -1.36 4.23 13.22
N PHE A 395 -2.35 5.10 13.14
CA PHE A 395 -2.41 6.15 12.13
C PHE A 395 -1.49 7.31 12.52
N LEU A 396 -0.90 7.95 11.51
CA LEU A 396 -0.06 9.13 11.65
C LEU A 396 -0.20 10.01 10.41
N PHE A 397 -0.34 11.31 10.59
CA PHE A 397 -0.06 12.26 9.53
C PHE A 397 1.41 12.66 9.55
N VAL A 398 2.08 12.53 8.41
CA VAL A 398 3.40 13.13 8.20
C VAL A 398 3.20 14.42 7.42
N VAL A 399 3.80 15.52 7.88
CA VAL A 399 3.61 16.87 7.34
C VAL A 399 4.96 17.57 7.16
N ASP A 400 4.97 18.78 6.60
CA ASP A 400 6.17 19.62 6.49
C ASP A 400 7.32 18.94 5.72
N PHE A 401 6.97 18.27 4.63
CA PHE A 401 7.91 17.65 3.72
C PHE A 401 8.77 18.68 2.99
N PRO A 402 10.03 18.37 2.63
CA PRO A 402 10.80 19.18 1.69
C PRO A 402 10.04 19.38 0.36
N VAL A 403 10.17 20.55 -0.26
CA VAL A 403 9.61 20.79 -1.61
C VAL A 403 10.33 19.92 -2.64
N PHE A 404 11.65 19.82 -2.50
CA PHE A 404 12.52 19.14 -3.44
C PHE A 404 13.40 18.10 -2.73
N GLU A 405 13.82 17.09 -3.49
CA GLU A 405 14.91 16.20 -3.12
C GLU A 405 15.98 16.18 -4.20
N ARG A 406 17.19 15.75 -3.86
CA ARG A 406 18.26 15.55 -4.85
C ARG A 406 18.23 14.13 -5.38
N ASP A 407 18.18 14.00 -6.70
CA ASP A 407 18.34 12.71 -7.39
C ASP A 407 19.77 12.17 -7.25
N ALA A 408 20.02 10.97 -7.78
CA ALA A 408 21.33 10.33 -7.74
C ALA A 408 22.42 11.15 -8.47
N GLU A 409 22.01 11.97 -9.44
CA GLU A 409 22.85 12.88 -10.21
C GLU A 409 23.03 14.26 -9.54
N GLY A 410 22.38 14.48 -8.38
CA GLY A 410 22.45 15.70 -7.59
C GLY A 410 21.54 16.84 -8.08
N ARG A 411 20.64 16.59 -9.03
CA ARG A 411 19.64 17.57 -9.50
C ARG A 411 18.43 17.57 -8.59
N LEU A 412 17.76 18.71 -8.49
CA LEU A 412 16.51 18.80 -7.73
C LEU A 412 15.36 18.16 -8.50
N ALA A 413 14.64 17.28 -7.83
CA ALA A 413 13.37 16.70 -8.25
C ALA A 413 12.29 17.08 -7.22
N ALA A 414 11.04 17.17 -7.66
CA ALA A 414 9.93 17.37 -6.72
C ALA A 414 9.77 16.09 -5.88
N LEU A 415 9.67 16.23 -4.55
CA LEU A 415 9.51 15.07 -3.67
C LEU A 415 8.14 14.39 -3.83
N HIS A 416 7.09 15.19 -4.04
CA HIS A 416 5.72 14.68 -4.32
C HIS A 416 5.35 14.85 -5.78
N HIS A 417 5.02 16.07 -6.19
CA HIS A 417 4.70 16.43 -7.57
C HIS A 417 4.92 17.93 -7.80
N PRO A 418 5.18 18.38 -9.04
CA PRO A 418 5.62 19.75 -9.32
C PRO A 418 4.54 20.84 -9.16
N PHE A 419 3.33 20.47 -8.72
CA PHE A 419 2.21 21.40 -8.48
C PHE A 419 1.93 21.61 -6.98
N THR A 420 2.78 21.08 -6.10
CA THR A 420 2.69 21.23 -4.64
C THR A 420 3.13 22.62 -4.23
N ALA A 421 2.32 23.31 -3.42
CA ALA A 421 2.64 24.64 -2.93
C ALA A 421 3.80 24.61 -1.92
N PRO A 422 4.80 25.49 -2.05
CA PRO A 422 5.76 25.72 -0.98
C PRO A 422 5.07 26.41 0.21
N ALA A 423 5.60 26.19 1.41
CA ALA A 423 5.19 26.91 2.61
C ALA A 423 5.54 28.40 2.50
N ASP A 424 6.75 28.70 2.00
CA ASP A 424 7.30 30.02 1.74
C ASP A 424 7.98 30.06 0.35
N VAL A 425 7.48 30.91 -0.54
CA VAL A 425 7.98 31.06 -1.91
C VAL A 425 9.36 31.72 -1.94
N GLN A 426 9.62 32.68 -1.06
CA GLN A 426 10.92 33.36 -1.00
C GLN A 426 12.00 32.39 -0.52
N GLN A 427 11.72 31.61 0.52
CA GLN A 427 12.65 30.58 0.98
C GLN A 427 12.94 29.55 -0.12
N MET A 428 11.91 29.11 -0.85
CA MET A 428 12.07 28.19 -1.97
C MET A 428 13.03 28.72 -3.06
N GLU A 429 13.04 30.03 -3.31
CA GLU A 429 13.94 30.65 -4.28
C GLU A 429 15.36 30.83 -3.74
N GLU A 430 15.50 31.22 -2.47
CA GLU A 430 16.79 31.52 -1.85
C GLU A 430 17.55 30.25 -1.43
N ASP A 431 16.85 29.26 -0.90
CA ASP A 431 17.39 28.00 -0.40
C ASP A 431 16.44 26.80 -0.67
N PRO A 432 16.37 26.32 -1.93
CA PRO A 432 15.47 25.23 -2.31
C PRO A 432 15.75 23.90 -1.60
N ASP A 433 16.97 23.70 -1.07
CA ASP A 433 17.34 22.47 -0.35
C ASP A 433 16.66 22.35 1.02
N THR A 434 16.27 23.47 1.64
CA THR A 434 15.62 23.50 2.97
C THR A 434 14.17 23.96 2.93
N ALA A 435 13.67 24.30 1.75
CA ALA A 435 12.30 24.75 1.55
C ALA A 435 11.29 23.66 1.91
N VAL A 436 10.29 24.04 2.70
CA VAL A 436 9.22 23.16 3.16
C VAL A 436 8.00 23.32 2.24
N SER A 437 7.34 22.21 1.95
CA SER A 437 6.11 22.13 1.18
C SER A 437 4.88 22.06 2.09
N ARG A 438 3.71 22.35 1.51
CA ARG A 438 2.41 22.11 2.14
C ARG A 438 1.86 20.75 1.73
N ALA A 439 2.71 19.73 1.74
CA ALA A 439 2.34 18.34 1.48
C ALA A 439 2.18 17.56 2.79
N TYR A 440 1.38 16.52 2.71
CA TYR A 440 1.03 15.68 3.85
C TYR A 440 0.67 14.27 3.39
N ASP A 441 1.09 13.30 4.17
CA ASP A 441 0.84 11.87 3.94
C ASP A 441 0.07 11.29 5.12
N LEU A 442 -0.79 10.31 4.83
CA LEU A 442 -1.44 9.50 5.86
C LEU A 442 -0.75 8.14 5.91
N VAL A 443 -0.22 7.79 7.07
CA VAL A 443 0.50 6.54 7.31
C VAL A 443 -0.32 5.67 8.27
N LEU A 444 -0.34 4.37 8.01
CA LEU A 444 -0.91 3.35 8.89
C LEU A 444 0.09 2.21 9.04
N ASN A 445 0.54 1.94 10.28
CA ASN A 445 1.39 0.78 10.61
C ASN A 445 2.64 0.69 9.71
N GLY A 446 3.30 1.83 9.44
CA GLY A 446 4.49 1.90 8.59
C GLY A 446 4.23 1.86 7.08
N SER A 447 2.96 1.88 6.67
CA SER A 447 2.57 1.94 5.25
C SER A 447 1.90 3.27 4.94
N GLU A 448 2.41 3.98 3.93
CA GLU A 448 1.75 5.16 3.36
C GLU A 448 0.41 4.75 2.75
N LEU A 449 -0.71 5.24 3.27
CA LEU A 449 -2.04 5.02 2.69
C LEU A 449 -2.32 5.95 1.52
N GLY A 450 -1.67 7.11 1.48
CA GLY A 450 -1.85 8.09 0.44
C GLY A 450 -1.11 9.38 0.74
N SER A 451 -1.19 10.30 -0.22
CA SER A 451 -0.53 11.59 -0.18
C SER A 451 -1.41 12.69 -0.78
N GLY A 452 -1.14 13.92 -0.38
CA GLY A 452 -1.82 15.12 -0.85
C GLY A 452 -1.03 16.39 -0.55
N SER A 453 -1.51 17.51 -1.07
CA SER A 453 -0.92 18.81 -0.82
C SER A 453 -1.88 19.95 -1.11
N VAL A 454 -1.57 21.12 -0.56
CA VAL A 454 -2.08 22.39 -1.08
C VAL A 454 -1.43 22.63 -2.45
N ARG A 455 -2.22 23.08 -3.43
CA ARG A 455 -1.76 23.26 -4.80
C ARG A 455 -1.28 24.67 -5.08
N ILE A 456 -0.36 24.79 -6.03
CA ILE A 456 0.02 26.07 -6.61
C ILE A 456 -1.14 26.56 -7.49
N HIS A 457 -1.73 27.69 -7.11
CA HIS A 457 -2.77 28.37 -7.90
C HIS A 457 -2.24 29.59 -8.64
N ASP A 458 -1.08 30.12 -8.25
CA ASP A 458 -0.43 31.28 -8.89
C ASP A 458 0.51 30.82 -10.03
N PRO A 459 0.24 31.17 -11.29
CA PRO A 459 1.11 30.86 -12.43
C PRO A 459 2.56 31.34 -12.27
N VAL A 460 2.79 32.45 -11.56
CA VAL A 460 4.14 32.99 -11.33
C VAL A 460 4.94 32.06 -10.42
N VAL A 461 4.30 31.54 -9.37
CA VAL A 461 4.91 30.56 -8.46
C VAL A 461 5.17 29.24 -9.20
N GLN A 462 4.22 28.79 -10.03
CA GLN A 462 4.37 27.56 -10.80
C GLN A 462 5.56 27.63 -11.78
N ALA A 463 5.74 28.77 -12.45
CA ALA A 463 6.89 29.00 -13.33
C ALA A 463 8.23 28.93 -12.56
N LYS A 464 8.29 29.47 -11.35
CA LYS A 464 9.48 29.41 -10.49
C LYS A 464 9.82 27.97 -10.10
N VAL A 465 8.82 27.17 -9.73
CA VAL A 465 9.03 25.73 -9.44
C VAL A 465 9.59 25.00 -10.64
N PHE A 466 9.04 25.20 -11.85
CA PHE A 466 9.60 24.58 -13.05
C PHE A 466 11.03 25.03 -13.36
N GLN A 467 11.33 26.32 -13.17
CA GLN A 467 12.69 26.82 -13.34
C GLN A 467 13.68 26.14 -12.39
N ILE A 468 13.33 25.97 -11.11
CA ILE A 468 14.17 25.26 -10.12
C ILE A 468 14.36 23.79 -10.50
N LEU A 469 13.31 23.14 -11.01
CA LEU A 469 13.36 21.75 -11.51
C LEU A 469 14.10 21.60 -12.84
N GLY A 470 14.53 22.71 -13.47
CA GLY A 470 15.20 22.69 -14.77
C GLY A 470 14.28 22.38 -15.95
N ILE A 471 12.95 22.53 -15.77
CA ILE A 471 11.95 22.35 -16.82
C ILE A 471 11.82 23.67 -17.59
N GLY A 472 12.31 23.69 -18.83
CA GLY A 472 12.25 24.86 -19.70
C GLY A 472 10.83 25.20 -20.16
N GLU A 473 10.62 26.43 -20.65
CA GLU A 473 9.30 26.92 -21.09
C GLU A 473 8.68 26.08 -22.23
N GLU A 474 9.48 25.67 -23.22
CA GLU A 474 9.00 24.81 -24.31
C GLU A 474 8.56 23.43 -23.81
N GLU A 475 9.31 22.86 -22.86
CA GLU A 475 8.96 21.57 -22.26
C GLU A 475 7.70 21.68 -21.39
N ALA A 476 7.63 22.71 -20.55
CA ALA A 476 6.47 23.00 -19.72
C ALA A 476 5.21 23.21 -20.57
N GLN A 477 5.32 23.96 -21.67
CA GLN A 477 4.21 24.19 -22.59
C GLN A 477 3.80 22.93 -23.36
N SER A 478 4.77 22.12 -23.79
CA SER A 478 4.52 20.85 -24.48
C SER A 478 3.77 19.84 -23.58
N ARG A 479 4.18 19.73 -22.31
CA ARG A 479 3.63 18.76 -21.36
C ARG A 479 2.36 19.26 -20.68
N PHE A 480 2.36 20.50 -20.23
CA PHE A 480 1.34 21.05 -19.32
C PHE A 480 0.64 22.29 -19.87
N GLY A 481 0.87 22.70 -21.12
CA GLY A 481 0.42 23.99 -21.64
C GLY A 481 -1.08 24.26 -21.49
N TRP A 482 -1.92 23.25 -21.67
CA TRP A 482 -3.38 23.37 -21.47
C TRP A 482 -3.75 23.60 -20.00
N PHE A 483 -3.01 23.01 -19.06
CA PHE A 483 -3.23 23.18 -17.63
C PHE A 483 -2.69 24.54 -17.16
N LEU A 484 -1.49 24.94 -17.62
CA LEU A 484 -0.91 26.24 -17.32
C LEU A 484 -1.74 27.39 -17.88
N GLU A 485 -2.36 27.18 -19.05
CA GLU A 485 -3.35 28.11 -19.58
C GLU A 485 -4.56 28.22 -18.65
N ALA A 486 -5.11 27.09 -18.17
CA ALA A 486 -6.22 27.10 -17.22
C ALA A 486 -5.90 27.86 -15.93
N LEU A 487 -4.66 27.73 -15.41
CA LEU A 487 -4.21 28.44 -14.20
C LEU A 487 -4.35 29.97 -14.29
N ARG A 488 -4.38 30.54 -15.50
CA ARG A 488 -4.41 31.98 -15.73
C ARG A 488 -5.82 32.58 -15.66
N TYR A 489 -6.86 31.76 -15.63
CA TYR A 489 -8.25 32.22 -15.71
C TYR A 489 -8.94 32.26 -14.34
N GLY A 490 -8.20 32.64 -13.29
CA GLY A 490 -8.77 32.85 -11.95
C GLY A 490 -8.85 31.57 -11.11
N THR A 491 -7.76 30.81 -11.04
CA THR A 491 -7.69 29.59 -10.21
C THR A 491 -7.82 29.91 -8.72
N PRO A 492 -8.78 29.29 -8.00
CA PRO A 492 -8.88 29.47 -6.56
C PRO A 492 -7.71 28.76 -5.86
N PRO A 493 -7.32 29.17 -4.64
CA PRO A 493 -6.56 28.29 -3.75
C PRO A 493 -7.29 26.96 -3.62
N HIS A 494 -6.59 25.85 -3.62
CA HIS A 494 -7.21 24.53 -3.51
C HIS A 494 -6.21 23.52 -2.95
N ALA A 495 -6.75 22.47 -2.35
CA ALA A 495 -5.97 21.42 -1.73
C ALA A 495 -6.73 20.08 -1.84
N GLY A 496 -5.99 18.98 -1.79
CA GLY A 496 -6.63 17.67 -1.81
C GLY A 496 -5.68 16.53 -1.55
N PHE A 497 -6.19 15.32 -1.69
CA PHE A 497 -5.51 14.10 -1.29
C PHE A 497 -6.06 12.89 -2.07
N ALA A 498 -5.26 11.82 -2.15
CA ALA A 498 -5.71 10.53 -2.66
C ALA A 498 -5.33 9.39 -1.71
N ILE A 499 -6.33 8.64 -1.22
CA ILE A 499 -6.11 7.42 -0.41
C ILE A 499 -6.14 6.19 -1.31
N GLY A 500 -5.12 5.33 -1.22
CA GLY A 500 -5.11 3.98 -1.81
C GLY A 500 -6.08 3.04 -1.09
N ILE A 501 -7.23 2.77 -1.71
CA ILE A 501 -8.30 1.94 -1.13
C ILE A 501 -7.81 0.50 -0.91
N ASP A 502 -7.07 -0.04 -1.89
CA ASP A 502 -6.55 -1.41 -1.84
C ASP A 502 -5.66 -1.61 -0.60
N ARG A 503 -4.76 -0.66 -0.35
CA ARG A 503 -3.81 -0.71 0.76
C ARG A 503 -4.52 -0.53 2.10
N MET A 504 -5.42 0.44 2.21
CA MET A 504 -6.20 0.68 3.43
C MET A 504 -7.02 -0.56 3.82
N VAL A 505 -7.76 -1.15 2.88
CA VAL A 505 -8.58 -2.33 3.15
C VAL A 505 -7.70 -3.55 3.47
N SER A 506 -6.60 -3.77 2.73
CA SER A 506 -5.67 -4.87 3.01
C SER A 506 -5.10 -4.81 4.42
N ILE A 507 -4.63 -3.64 4.86
CA ILE A 507 -4.04 -3.48 6.19
C ILE A 507 -5.12 -3.62 7.28
N LEU A 508 -6.30 -3.03 7.09
CA LEU A 508 -7.39 -3.13 8.07
C LEU A 508 -7.87 -4.57 8.25
N LEU A 509 -7.83 -5.40 7.20
CA LEU A 509 -8.20 -6.82 7.25
C LEU A 509 -7.04 -7.76 7.60
N HIS A 510 -5.85 -7.24 7.89
CA HIS A 510 -4.64 -8.03 8.16
C HIS A 510 -4.26 -8.98 7.04
N GLU A 511 -4.53 -8.58 5.79
CA GLU A 511 -4.16 -9.38 4.64
C GLU A 511 -2.67 -9.17 4.29
N PRO A 512 -1.94 -10.24 3.92
CA PRO A 512 -0.50 -10.19 3.68
C PRO A 512 -0.10 -9.35 2.46
N ASN A 513 -1.05 -9.07 1.56
CA ASN A 513 -0.83 -8.26 0.37
C ASN A 513 -2.16 -7.79 -0.23
N ILE A 514 -2.11 -6.76 -1.08
CA ILE A 514 -3.31 -6.14 -1.63
C ILE A 514 -4.12 -7.04 -2.59
N ARG A 515 -3.52 -8.12 -3.11
CA ARG A 515 -4.20 -9.06 -4.01
C ARG A 515 -5.30 -9.84 -3.31
N GLU A 516 -5.23 -9.97 -1.98
CA GLU A 516 -6.26 -10.64 -1.18
C GLU A 516 -7.54 -9.80 -1.03
N VAL A 517 -7.49 -8.51 -1.38
CA VAL A 517 -8.64 -7.59 -1.38
C VAL A 517 -9.00 -7.06 -2.78
N MET A 518 -8.37 -7.61 -3.83
CA MET A 518 -8.67 -7.32 -5.23
C MET A 518 -9.36 -8.54 -5.86
N PRO A 519 -10.48 -8.38 -6.59
CA PRO A 519 -11.16 -9.51 -7.20
C PRO A 519 -10.27 -10.29 -8.18
N PHE A 520 -9.65 -9.57 -9.13
CA PHE A 520 -8.83 -10.13 -10.21
C PHE A 520 -7.50 -9.38 -10.33
N PRO A 521 -6.55 -9.63 -9.40
CA PRO A 521 -5.25 -8.98 -9.40
C PRO A 521 -4.29 -9.60 -10.41
N LYS A 522 -3.18 -8.91 -10.68
CA LYS A 522 -2.02 -9.44 -11.41
C LYS A 522 -0.98 -10.01 -10.46
N THR A 523 -0.19 -10.98 -10.91
CA THR A 523 0.96 -11.53 -10.17
C THR A 523 2.09 -10.50 -10.05
N GLN A 524 3.17 -10.86 -9.34
CA GLN A 524 4.39 -10.04 -9.28
C GLN A 524 5.08 -9.86 -10.64
N THR A 525 4.79 -10.72 -11.61
CA THR A 525 5.28 -10.56 -12.99
C THR A 525 4.36 -9.71 -13.86
N GLY A 526 3.27 -9.18 -13.30
CA GLY A 526 2.24 -8.46 -14.03
C GLY A 526 1.30 -9.33 -14.84
N ALA A 527 1.39 -10.66 -14.71
CA ALA A 527 0.57 -11.61 -15.45
C ALA A 527 -0.78 -11.87 -14.74
N ASP A 528 -1.77 -12.30 -15.51
CA ASP A 528 -3.07 -12.79 -15.06
C ASP A 528 -3.18 -14.28 -15.38
N PRO A 529 -2.95 -15.18 -14.41
CA PRO A 529 -3.01 -16.62 -14.64
C PRO A 529 -4.41 -17.13 -15.03
N LEU A 530 -5.48 -16.37 -14.72
CA LEU A 530 -6.84 -16.75 -15.06
C LEU A 530 -7.09 -16.60 -16.56
N THR A 531 -6.66 -15.47 -17.13
CA THR A 531 -6.95 -15.12 -18.53
C THR A 531 -5.76 -15.30 -19.46
N GLY A 532 -4.56 -15.56 -18.93
CA GLY A 532 -3.31 -15.57 -19.69
C GLY A 532 -2.88 -14.18 -20.17
N SER A 533 -3.29 -13.11 -19.48
CA SER A 533 -2.92 -11.73 -19.85
C SER A 533 -1.56 -11.33 -19.25
N PRO A 534 -0.75 -10.46 -19.89
CA PRO A 534 -0.91 -9.96 -21.26
C PRO A 534 -0.72 -11.08 -22.29
N SER A 535 -1.44 -10.99 -23.42
CA SER A 535 -1.37 -11.96 -24.52
C SER A 535 -0.96 -11.27 -25.83
N ARG A 536 -0.51 -12.05 -26.80
CA ARG A 536 -0.23 -11.56 -28.15
C ARG A 536 -1.53 -11.13 -28.84
N VAL A 537 -1.44 -10.08 -29.65
CA VAL A 537 -2.49 -9.64 -30.57
C VAL A 537 -2.14 -10.07 -32.00
N THR A 538 -3.10 -10.05 -32.91
CA THR A 538 -2.84 -10.43 -34.31
C THR A 538 -2.06 -9.35 -35.05
N ASP A 539 -1.33 -9.74 -36.10
CA ASP A 539 -0.64 -8.80 -37.00
C ASP A 539 -1.63 -7.82 -37.65
N GLU A 540 -2.87 -8.25 -37.91
CA GLU A 540 -3.94 -7.38 -38.42
C GLU A 540 -4.28 -6.27 -37.42
N GLN A 541 -4.41 -6.58 -36.13
CA GLN A 541 -4.65 -5.58 -35.08
C GLN A 541 -3.50 -4.58 -34.96
N LEU A 542 -2.25 -5.05 -35.07
CA LEU A 542 -1.06 -4.20 -35.06
C LEU A 542 -1.02 -3.25 -36.26
N ALA A 543 -1.31 -3.76 -37.46
CA ALA A 543 -1.36 -2.97 -38.69
C ALA A 543 -2.46 -1.88 -38.64
N GLU A 544 -3.64 -2.17 -38.08
CA GLU A 544 -4.69 -1.17 -37.89
C GLU A 544 -4.25 -0.03 -36.97
N LEU A 545 -3.41 -0.32 -35.98
CA LEU A 545 -2.83 0.67 -35.07
C LEU A 545 -1.64 1.42 -35.66
N GLY A 546 -1.09 0.95 -36.79
CA GLY A 546 0.12 1.49 -37.40
C GLY A 546 1.37 1.24 -36.55
N ILE A 547 1.45 0.08 -35.91
CA ILE A 547 2.55 -0.32 -35.02
C ILE A 547 3.15 -1.61 -35.54
N ASP A 548 4.48 -1.67 -35.62
CA ASP A 548 5.22 -2.91 -35.84
C ASP A 548 5.91 -3.34 -34.54
N VAL A 549 5.89 -4.64 -34.27
CA VAL A 549 6.69 -5.25 -33.21
C VAL A 549 8.12 -5.38 -33.70
N ARG A 550 9.09 -5.09 -32.84
CA ARG A 550 10.51 -5.14 -33.24
C ARG A 550 10.91 -6.56 -33.69
N PRO A 551 11.74 -6.71 -34.74
CA PRO A 551 12.06 -8.01 -35.33
C PRO A 551 12.55 -9.06 -34.33
N GLU A 552 13.40 -8.66 -33.38
CA GLU A 552 13.95 -9.57 -32.37
C GLU A 552 12.88 -10.10 -31.39
N ILE A 553 11.77 -9.38 -31.22
CA ILE A 553 10.63 -9.85 -30.42
C ILE A 553 9.78 -10.82 -31.23
N MET A 554 9.59 -10.56 -32.53
CA MET A 554 8.90 -11.48 -33.43
C MET A 554 9.64 -12.81 -33.58
N GLU A 555 10.98 -12.80 -33.62
CA GLU A 555 11.81 -14.02 -33.64
C GLU A 555 11.60 -14.86 -32.37
N ARG A 556 11.67 -14.22 -31.18
CA ARG A 556 11.35 -14.88 -29.91
C ARG A 556 9.93 -15.45 -29.89
N TRP A 557 8.98 -14.73 -30.48
CA TRP A 557 7.61 -15.22 -30.57
C TRP A 557 7.46 -16.49 -31.40
N ALA A 558 8.22 -16.61 -32.48
CA ALA A 558 8.26 -17.79 -33.34
C ALA A 558 8.93 -18.98 -32.64
N GLU A 559 9.98 -18.74 -31.86
CA GLU A 559 10.64 -19.79 -31.06
C GLU A 559 9.74 -20.34 -29.94
N GLU A 560 9.07 -19.45 -29.19
CA GLU A 560 8.13 -19.83 -28.13
C GLU A 560 6.90 -20.59 -28.70
N GLY A 561 6.38 -20.16 -29.87
CA GLY A 561 5.25 -20.82 -30.52
C GLY A 561 5.58 -22.14 -31.25
N ALA A 562 6.86 -22.50 -31.36
CA ALA A 562 7.31 -23.80 -31.86
C ALA A 562 7.54 -24.83 -30.73
N ALA A 563 7.48 -24.39 -29.46
CA ALA A 563 7.68 -25.19 -28.26
C ALA A 563 6.37 -25.62 -27.57
N ASP A 564 5.26 -24.95 -27.89
CA ASP A 564 3.87 -25.37 -27.60
C ASP A 564 3.28 -26.16 -28.78
#